data_AF-A0A200Q7H3-F1
#
_entry.id   AF-A0A200Q7H3-F1
#
_cell.length_a   1.000
_cell.length_b   1.000
_cell.length_c   1.000
_cell.angle_alpha   90.00
_cell.angle_beta   90.00
_cell.angle_gamma   90.00
#
_symmetry.space_group_name_H-M   'P 1'
#
loop_
_entity.id
_entity.type
_entity.pdbx_description
1 polymer ?
#
loop_
_entity_poly.entity_id
_entity_poly.type
_entity_poly.pdbx_seq_one_letter_code
_entity_poly.pdbx_strand_id
1 'polypeptide(L)'
;MNACCFCNIINDVKPRVFDHRDIYQQVEIFKGNGGFAAKSVAPDGFPPYFLRRKGWKIYTPGSYHCQLGEALGLDVSLRKRLLPELNLPKSSKFSTAVVVRKW
;
A
#
# COMPACT_ATOMS: atom_id res chain seq x y z
N MET A 1 9.99 -31.72 -21.04
CA MET A 1 9.82 -30.27 -20.81
C MET A 1 10.94 -29.85 -19.86
N ASN A 2 11.98 -29.20 -20.38
CA ASN A 2 13.16 -28.89 -19.58
C ASN A 2 12.84 -27.78 -18.58
N ALA A 3 12.89 -28.13 -17.30
CA ALA A 3 12.96 -27.18 -16.21
C ALA A 3 14.29 -26.41 -16.34
N CYS A 4 14.24 -25.23 -16.95
CA CYS A 4 15.34 -24.28 -16.86
C CYS A 4 15.33 -23.70 -15.44
N CYS A 5 16.38 -24.04 -14.69
CA CYS A 5 16.61 -23.58 -13.33
C CYS A 5 16.36 -22.07 -13.22
N PHE A 6 15.59 -21.65 -12.21
CA PHE A 6 15.27 -20.27 -11.82
C PHE A 6 14.08 -19.55 -12.50
N CYS A 7 13.38 -20.18 -13.44
CA CYS A 7 12.19 -19.56 -14.06
C CYS A 7 10.92 -20.31 -13.67
N ASN A 8 10.30 -19.95 -12.55
CA ASN A 8 8.87 -20.21 -12.38
C ASN A 8 8.13 -19.35 -13.42
N ILE A 9 7.87 -19.91 -14.61
CA ILE A 9 7.08 -19.26 -15.65
C ILE A 9 5.63 -19.32 -15.21
N ILE A 10 5.25 -18.37 -14.35
CA ILE A 10 3.88 -18.18 -13.91
C ILE A 10 3.21 -17.27 -14.92
N ASN A 11 2.13 -17.75 -15.53
CA ASN A 11 1.32 -16.97 -16.44
C ASN A 11 0.42 -16.03 -15.63
N ASP A 12 0.54 -14.73 -15.90
CA ASP A 12 -0.31 -13.73 -15.26
C ASP A 12 -1.75 -13.87 -15.77
N VAL A 13 -2.69 -13.79 -14.84
CA VAL A 13 -4.12 -13.72 -15.19
C VAL A 13 -4.44 -12.33 -15.74
N LYS A 14 -5.49 -12.24 -16.56
CA LYS A 14 -5.98 -10.94 -17.02
C LYS A 14 -6.33 -10.04 -15.82
N PRO A 15 -5.94 -8.75 -15.85
CA PRO A 15 -6.33 -7.80 -14.81
C PRO A 15 -7.84 -7.80 -14.59
N ARG A 16 -8.24 -7.71 -13.33
CA ARG A 16 -9.64 -7.62 -12.91
C ARG A 16 -9.88 -6.24 -12.30
N VAL A 17 -11.14 -5.92 -12.03
CA VAL A 17 -11.50 -4.70 -11.30
C VAL A 17 -10.77 -4.70 -9.95
N PHE A 18 -10.17 -3.55 -9.61
CA PHE A 18 -9.43 -3.41 -8.36
C PHE A 18 -10.35 -3.58 -7.15
N ASP A 19 -10.00 -4.50 -6.26
CA ASP A 19 -10.64 -4.69 -4.96
C ASP A 19 -9.58 -4.69 -3.87
N HIS A 20 -9.61 -3.65 -3.03
CA HIS A 20 -8.68 -3.51 -1.91
C HIS A 20 -8.84 -4.59 -0.84
N ARG A 21 -9.93 -5.35 -0.82
CA ARG A 21 -10.17 -6.47 0.12
C ARG A 21 -9.68 -7.80 -0.43
N ASP A 22 -9.42 -7.88 -1.73
CA ASP A 22 -8.93 -9.08 -2.40
C ASP A 22 -7.43 -9.23 -2.15
N ILE A 23 -7.06 -10.18 -1.28
CA ILE A 23 -5.67 -10.46 -0.91
C ILE A 23 -4.81 -10.89 -2.11
N TYR A 24 -5.42 -11.38 -3.20
CA TYR A 24 -4.70 -11.77 -4.42
C TYR A 24 -4.30 -10.56 -5.28
N GLN A 25 -4.90 -9.39 -5.03
CA GLN A 25 -4.53 -8.13 -5.68
C GLN A 25 -3.54 -7.32 -4.85
N GLN A 26 -3.35 -7.68 -3.57
CA GLN A 26 -2.44 -6.98 -2.67
C GLN A 26 -1.01 -7.52 -2.79
N VAL A 27 -0.06 -6.59 -2.86
CA VAL A 27 1.37 -6.86 -2.86
C VAL A 27 2.07 -6.00 -1.81
N GLU A 28 2.99 -6.60 -1.08
CA GLU A 28 3.85 -5.89 -0.13
C GLU A 28 5.17 -5.56 -0.81
N ILE A 29 5.49 -4.26 -0.87
CA ILE A 29 6.79 -3.76 -1.32
C ILE A 29 7.72 -3.69 -0.11
N PHE A 30 8.89 -4.31 -0.21
CA PHE A 30 9.89 -4.29 0.84
C PHE A 30 11.27 -3.99 0.27
N LYS A 31 12.14 -3.41 1.10
CA LYS A 31 13.55 -3.17 0.77
C LYS A 31 14.34 -4.45 1.04
N GLY A 32 15.02 -4.95 0.02
CA GLY A 32 15.95 -6.08 0.12
C GLY A 32 17.40 -5.63 -0.10
N ASN A 33 18.31 -6.61 -0.13
CA ASN A 33 19.70 -6.37 -0.51
C ASN A 33 19.75 -5.99 -2.00
N GLY A 34 20.23 -4.78 -2.29
CA GLY A 34 20.41 -4.29 -3.68
C GLY A 34 19.18 -3.61 -4.31
N GLY A 35 18.13 -3.33 -3.54
CA GLY A 35 16.98 -2.54 -4.04
C GLY A 35 15.67 -2.94 -3.39
N PHE A 36 14.57 -2.76 -4.11
CA PHE A 36 13.24 -3.16 -3.68
C PHE A 36 12.84 -4.49 -4.30
N ALA A 37 11.89 -5.15 -3.65
CA ALA A 37 11.24 -6.37 -4.09
C ALA A 37 9.76 -6.33 -3.69
N ALA A 38 8.96 -7.19 -4.31
CA ALA A 38 7.56 -7.36 -3.95
C ALA A 38 7.27 -8.83 -3.61
N LYS A 39 6.30 -9.05 -2.72
CA LYS A 39 5.70 -10.37 -2.46
C LYS A 39 4.17 -10.23 -2.44
N SER A 40 3.46 -11.30 -2.79
CA SER A 40 2.00 -11.31 -2.65
C SER A 40 1.65 -11.40 -1.17
N VAL A 41 0.52 -10.79 -0.79
CA VAL A 41 -0.07 -10.97 0.54
C VAL A 41 -0.73 -12.36 0.64
N ALA A 42 -1.31 -12.86 -0.44
CA ALA A 42 -1.84 -14.20 -0.51
C ALA A 42 -0.69 -15.25 -0.38
N PRO A 43 -0.81 -16.27 0.51
CA PRO A 43 0.24 -17.26 0.74
C PRO A 43 0.65 -18.06 -0.50
N ASP A 44 -0.28 -18.30 -1.40
CA ASP A 44 -0.14 -18.99 -2.69
C ASP A 44 -0.04 -18.03 -3.88
N GLY A 45 -0.10 -16.72 -3.61
CA GLY A 45 -0.10 -15.68 -4.62
C GLY A 45 1.31 -15.34 -5.12
N PHE A 46 1.36 -14.85 -6.35
CA PHE A 46 2.57 -14.30 -6.94
C PHE A 46 2.32 -12.86 -7.35
N PRO A 47 3.28 -11.94 -7.13
CA PRO A 47 3.20 -10.61 -7.69
C PRO A 47 3.04 -10.66 -9.22
N PRO A 48 2.48 -9.61 -9.84
CA PRO A 48 2.50 -9.44 -11.29
C PRO A 48 3.92 -9.53 -11.84
N TYR A 49 4.07 -9.96 -13.09
CA TYR A 49 5.36 -10.22 -13.72
C TYR A 49 6.37 -9.07 -13.54
N PHE A 50 5.94 -7.82 -13.70
CA PHE A 50 6.80 -6.64 -13.58
C PHE A 50 7.33 -6.39 -12.16
N LEU A 51 6.73 -7.00 -11.12
CA LEU A 51 7.15 -6.89 -9.72
C LEU A 51 7.87 -8.14 -9.19
N ARG A 52 7.92 -9.25 -9.95
CA ARG A 52 8.58 -10.50 -9.51
C ARG A 52 10.09 -10.39 -9.45
N ARG A 53 10.69 -9.57 -10.32
CA ARG A 53 12.14 -9.33 -10.30
C ARG A 53 12.51 -8.61 -9.01
N LYS A 54 13.60 -9.02 -8.36
CA LYS A 54 14.16 -8.34 -7.18
C LYS A 54 15.18 -7.28 -7.60
N GLY A 55 15.43 -6.30 -6.72
CA GLY A 55 16.48 -5.30 -6.89
C GLY A 55 16.10 -4.16 -7.83
N TRP A 56 14.81 -3.87 -7.98
CA TRP A 56 14.39 -2.68 -8.72
C TRP A 56 14.61 -1.41 -7.88
N LYS A 57 14.78 -0.29 -8.58
CA LYS A 57 15.01 1.03 -7.97
C LYS A 57 13.71 1.83 -8.03
N ILE A 58 13.40 2.53 -6.95
CA ILE A 58 12.32 3.52 -6.92
C ILE A 58 12.97 4.87 -7.20
N TYR A 59 12.49 5.53 -8.24
CA TYR A 59 12.85 6.92 -8.51
C TYR A 59 11.70 7.77 -8.01
N THR A 60 11.93 8.49 -6.92
CA THR A 60 11.07 9.62 -6.58
C THR A 60 11.61 10.80 -7.38
N PRO A 61 10.81 11.41 -8.29
CA PRO A 61 11.14 12.76 -8.75
C PRO A 61 11.34 13.57 -7.47
N GLY A 62 12.46 14.32 -7.39
CA GLY A 62 12.73 15.17 -6.22
C GLY A 62 11.46 15.87 -5.81
N SER A 63 11.19 15.97 -4.51
CA SER A 63 9.94 16.48 -3.94
C SER A 63 9.70 17.95 -4.33
N TYR A 64 9.42 18.22 -5.59
CA TYR A 64 9.01 19.52 -6.07
C TYR A 64 7.54 19.62 -5.70
N HIS A 65 7.30 20.03 -4.45
CA HIS A 65 6.01 20.50 -4.00
C HIS A 65 4.84 19.64 -4.47
N CYS A 66 4.79 18.37 -4.05
CA CYS A 66 3.51 17.66 -4.10
C CYS A 66 2.55 18.39 -3.16
N GLN A 67 1.86 19.41 -3.66
CA GLN A 67 0.64 19.93 -3.07
C GLN A 67 -0.37 18.80 -3.24
N LEU A 68 -0.39 17.89 -2.26
CA LEU A 68 -1.47 16.93 -2.12
C LEU A 68 -2.74 17.76 -1.95
N GLY A 69 -3.53 17.87 -3.04
CA GLY A 69 -4.85 18.46 -2.98
C GLY A 69 -5.70 17.73 -1.94
N GLU A 70 -6.70 18.42 -1.40
CA GLU A 70 -7.63 17.81 -0.45
C GLU A 70 -8.25 16.55 -1.08
N ALA A 71 -8.08 15.40 -0.43
CA ALA A 71 -8.60 14.15 -0.94
C ALA A 71 -10.13 14.19 -0.96
N LEU A 72 -10.75 14.02 -2.12
CA LEU A 72 -12.21 14.09 -2.35
C LEU A 72 -13.05 13.08 -1.53
N GLY A 73 -12.40 12.20 -0.77
CA GLY A 73 -13.06 11.25 0.15
C GLY A 73 -13.20 11.76 1.59
N LEU A 74 -12.75 12.97 1.90
CA LEU A 74 -12.87 13.58 3.23
C LEU A 74 -14.26 14.19 3.41
N ASP A 75 -15.11 13.53 4.20
CA ASP A 75 -16.34 14.13 4.71
C ASP A 75 -15.98 15.30 5.66
N VAL A 76 -16.01 16.51 5.12
CA VAL A 76 -15.66 17.76 5.81
C VAL A 76 -16.50 17.97 7.07
N SER A 77 -17.76 17.50 7.06
CA SER A 77 -18.69 17.61 8.18
C SER A 77 -18.29 16.69 9.33
N LEU A 78 -17.87 15.45 9.02
CA LEU A 78 -17.33 14.53 10.03
C LEU A 78 -16.03 15.03 10.64
N ARG A 79 -15.12 15.62 9.85
CA ARG A 79 -13.87 16.17 10.37
C ARG A 79 -14.10 17.35 11.32
N LYS A 80 -15.06 18.24 11.02
CA LYS A 80 -15.47 19.32 11.93
C LYS A 80 -16.02 18.79 13.25
N ARG A 81 -16.75 17.67 13.22
CA ARG A 81 -17.25 17.00 14.43
C ARG A 81 -16.14 16.29 15.23
N LEU A 82 -15.09 15.86 14.56
CA LEU A 82 -13.89 15.20 15.11
C LEU A 82 -12.80 16.18 15.56
N LEU A 83 -13.07 17.48 15.48
CA LEU A 83 -12.26 18.56 16.04
C LEU A 83 -12.88 19.09 17.36
N PRO A 84 -13.28 18.28 18.37
CA PRO A 84 -13.36 18.86 19.69
C PRO A 84 -11.94 19.30 20.07
N GLU A 85 -11.81 20.50 20.63
CA GLU A 85 -10.54 21.12 20.99
C GLU A 85 -9.55 20.08 21.50
N LEU A 86 -8.40 20.02 20.84
CA LEU A 86 -7.33 19.06 21.07
C LEU A 86 -6.61 19.41 22.38
N ASN A 87 -7.35 19.47 23.48
CA ASN A 87 -6.87 19.66 24.84
C ASN A 87 -6.29 18.32 25.31
N LEU A 88 -5.21 17.89 24.65
CA LEU A 88 -4.43 16.74 25.09
C LEU A 88 -3.64 17.16 26.34
N PRO A 89 -3.77 16.45 27.47
CA PRO A 89 -2.85 16.63 28.59
C PRO A 89 -1.42 16.40 28.09
N LYS A 90 -0.48 17.25 28.51
CA LYS A 90 0.94 17.24 28.10
C LYS A 90 1.65 15.88 28.25
N SER A 91 1.07 14.94 29.00
CA SER A 91 1.60 13.59 29.23
C SER A 91 1.09 12.52 28.24
N SER A 92 0.07 12.82 27.42
CA SER A 92 -0.48 11.83 26.49
C SER A 92 0.30 11.80 25.18
N LYS A 93 0.84 10.62 24.82
CA LYS A 93 1.55 10.40 23.55
C LYS A 93 0.62 10.22 22.35
N PHE A 94 -0.70 10.05 22.59
CA PHE A 94 -1.70 9.80 21.54
C PHE A 94 -3.05 10.45 21.87
N SER A 95 -3.78 10.86 20.83
CA SER A 95 -5.18 11.27 20.95
C SER A 95 -6.10 10.06 21.11
N THR A 96 -7.28 10.24 21.72
CA THR A 96 -8.34 9.23 21.77
C THR A 96 -8.71 8.77 20.36
N ALA A 97 -8.58 7.48 20.08
CA ALA A 97 -8.93 6.93 18.79
C ALA A 97 -10.44 7.08 18.56
N VAL A 98 -10.83 7.79 17.50
CA VAL A 98 -12.23 7.86 17.07
C VAL A 98 -12.40 7.02 15.81
N VAL A 99 -13.25 6.00 15.91
CA VAL A 99 -13.59 5.12 14.80
C VAL A 99 -14.58 5.86 13.90
N VAL A 100 -14.10 6.38 12.77
CA VAL A 100 -14.93 7.18 11.85
C VAL A 100 -15.86 6.30 11.00
N ARG A 101 -15.50 5.03 10.78
CA ARG A 101 -16.36 4.00 10.19
C ARG A 101 -15.96 2.63 10.71
N LYS A 102 -16.94 1.77 10.97
CA LYS A 102 -16.74 0.31 11.00
C LYS A 102 -16.96 -0.19 9.58
N TRP A 103 -15.96 -0.90 9.04
CA TRP A 103 -16.10 -1.65 7.81
C TRP A 103 -16.73 -3.01 8.08
#